data_AF-A0A365Z7Q8-F1
#
_entry.id   AF-A0A365Z7Q8-F1
#
_cell.length_a   1.000
_cell.length_b   1.000
_cell.length_c   1.000
_cell.angle_alpha   90.00
_cell.angle_beta   90.00
_cell.angle_gamma   90.00
#
_symmetry.space_group_name_H-M   'P 1'
#
loop_
_entity.id
_entity.type
_entity.pdbx_description
1 polymer ?
#
loop_
_entity_poly.entity_id
_entity_poly.type
_entity_poly.pdbx_seq_one_letter_code
_entity_poly.pdbx_strand_id
1 'polypeptide(L)' 'MTGLDACVRFFDEHVEADAVHEQVMRREVIGDLLEREPELAPDVVFGIQATGLLEDRLTQHVLGAWEAGRSALRQPLG' A
#
# COMPACT_ATOMS: atom_id res chain seq x y z
N MET A 1 -11.70 10.40 25.93
CA MET A 1 -11.67 9.76 24.60
C MET A 1 -10.96 8.44 24.79
N THR A 2 -11.68 7.33 24.64
CA THR A 2 -11.09 6.00 24.86
C THR A 2 -10.18 5.65 23.69
N GLY A 3 -9.27 4.66 23.86
CA GLY A 3 -8.39 4.21 22.77
C GLY A 3 -9.15 3.69 21.54
N LEU A 4 -10.39 3.22 21.74
CA LEU A 4 -11.25 2.73 20.66
C LEU A 4 -11.79 3.88 19.79
N ASP A 5 -12.24 4.98 20.41
CA ASP A 5 -12.73 6.16 19.70
C ASP A 5 -11.64 6.81 18.83
N ALA A 6 -10.39 6.74 19.28
CA ALA A 6 -9.24 7.22 18.51
C ALA A 6 -8.93 6.32 17.30
N CYS A 7 -9.02 5.00 17.45
CA CYS A 7 -8.84 4.03 16.36
C CYS A 7 -9.92 4.20 15.28
N VAL A 8 -11.19 4.32 15.66
CA VAL A 8 -12.29 4.45 14.69
C VAL A 8 -12.09 5.68 13.81
N ARG A 9 -11.82 6.84 14.41
CA ARG A 9 -11.59 8.06 13.62
C ARG A 9 -10.35 7.99 12.73
N PHE A 10 -9.31 7.27 13.16
CA PHE A 10 -8.13 7.06 12.33
C PHE A 10 -8.49 6.28 11.06
N PHE A 11 -9.25 5.20 11.19
CA PHE A 11 -9.65 4.39 10.03
C PHE A 11 -10.69 5.08 9.15
N ASP A 12 -11.65 5.82 9.73
CA ASP A 12 -12.64 6.60 8.96
C ASP A 12 -11.97 7.66 8.08
N GLU A 13 -10.99 8.40 8.61
CA GLU A 13 -10.22 9.37 7.82
C GLU A 13 -9.49 8.71 6.65
N HIS A 14 -8.92 7.51 6.85
CA HIS A 14 -8.19 6.82 5.78
C HIS A 14 -9.12 6.33 4.67
N VAL A 15 -10.36 5.94 4.98
CA VAL A 15 -11.33 5.55 3.95
C VAL A 15 -11.61 6.73 3.00
N GLU A 16 -11.81 7.93 3.54
CA GLU A 16 -12.10 9.12 2.74
C GLU A 16 -10.85 9.65 2.03
N ALA A 17 -9.72 9.70 2.74
CA ALA A 17 -8.46 10.21 2.21
C ALA A 17 -7.90 9.32 1.10
N ASP A 18 -8.02 7.99 1.19
CA ASP A 18 -7.48 7.07 0.19
C ASP A 18 -8.16 7.21 -1.18
N ALA A 19 -9.47 7.47 -1.19
CA ALA A 19 -10.20 7.74 -2.43
C ALA A 19 -9.74 9.05 -3.11
N VAL A 20 -9.42 10.09 -2.33
CA VAL A 20 -8.85 11.34 -2.84
C VAL A 20 -7.41 11.13 -3.30
N HIS A 21 -6.60 10.41 -2.52
CA HIS A 21 -5.22 10.10 -2.85
C HIS A 21 -5.10 9.31 -4.16
N GLU A 22 -6.01 8.37 -4.43
CA GLU A 22 -6.04 7.64 -5.71
C GLU A 22 -6.23 8.62 -6.89
N GLN A 23 -7.17 9.55 -6.80
CA GLN A 23 -7.43 10.50 -7.88
C GLN A 23 -6.28 11.48 -8.09
N VAL A 24 -5.68 11.99 -7.01
CA VAL A 24 -4.50 12.86 -7.07
C VAL A 24 -3.32 12.11 -7.70
N MET A 25 -3.01 10.90 -7.21
CA MET A 25 -1.92 10.11 -7.75
C MET A 25 -2.12 9.77 -9.23
N ARG A 26 -3.35 9.38 -9.62
CA ARG A 26 -3.65 9.01 -11.00
C ARG A 26 -3.61 10.19 -11.95
N ARG A 27 -4.23 11.32 -11.57
CA ARG A 27 -4.49 12.43 -12.49
C ARG A 27 -3.44 13.53 -12.39
N GLU A 28 -3.08 13.92 -11.18
CA GLU A 28 -2.21 15.07 -10.95
C GLU A 28 -0.73 14.67 -10.91
N VAL A 29 -0.41 13.45 -10.46
CA VAL A 29 0.99 13.00 -10.36
C VAL A 29 1.39 12.17 -11.58
N ILE A 30 0.79 10.99 -11.77
CA ILE A 30 1.13 10.09 -12.88
C ILE A 30 0.71 10.70 -14.22
N GLY A 31 -0.45 11.39 -14.26
CA GLY A 31 -0.91 12.11 -15.44
C GLY A 31 0.09 13.16 -15.92
N ASP A 32 0.44 14.14 -15.06
CA ASP A 32 1.41 15.18 -15.38
C ASP A 32 2.79 14.60 -15.75
N LEU A 33 3.25 13.57 -15.02
CA LEU A 33 4.52 12.90 -15.33
C LEU A 33 4.53 12.33 -16.76
N LEU A 34 3.50 11.57 -17.13
CA LEU A 34 3.45 10.91 -18.45
C LEU A 34 3.12 11.87 -19.60
N GLU A 35 2.50 13.01 -19.32
CA GLU A 35 2.38 14.10 -20.30
C GLU A 35 3.75 14.71 -20.63
N ARG A 36 4.65 14.78 -19.63
CA ARG A 36 5.98 15.40 -19.77
C ARG A 36 7.06 14.41 -20.22
N GLU A 37 6.95 13.16 -19.80
CA GLU A 37 7.93 12.07 -20.00
C GLU A 37 7.22 10.77 -20.41
N PRO A 38 6.62 10.71 -21.61
CA PRO A 38 5.80 9.57 -22.05
C PRO A 38 6.58 8.25 -22.14
N GLU A 39 7.89 8.30 -22.30
CA GLU A 39 8.77 7.13 -22.34
C GLU A 39 8.83 6.36 -21.02
N LEU A 40 8.45 6.98 -19.89
CA LEU A 40 8.41 6.33 -18.58
C LEU A 40 7.18 5.45 -18.36
N ALA A 41 6.21 5.46 -19.28
CA ALA A 41 4.98 4.66 -19.13
C ALA A 41 5.24 3.16 -18.84
N PRO A 42 6.19 2.47 -19.51
CA PRO A 42 6.50 1.08 -19.20
C PRO A 42 7.07 0.90 -17.78
N ASP A 43 7.91 1.82 -17.32
CA ASP A 43 8.53 1.77 -15.99
C ASP A 43 7.49 2.02 -14.88
N VAL A 44 6.57 2.96 -15.09
CA VAL A 44 5.43 3.21 -14.18
C VAL A 44 4.55 1.97 -14.07
N VAL A 45 4.19 1.35 -15.20
CA VAL A 45 3.40 0.12 -15.21
C VAL A 45 4.13 -1.01 -14.51
N PHE A 46 5.42 -1.18 -14.77
CA PHE A 46 6.26 -2.17 -14.09
C PHE A 46 6.27 -1.94 -12.58
N GLY A 47 6.45 -0.69 -12.14
CA GLY A 47 6.44 -0.33 -10.72
C GLY A 47 5.11 -0.69 -10.04
N ILE A 48 3.97 -0.35 -10.66
CA ILE A 48 2.64 -0.69 -10.14
C ILE A 48 2.47 -2.21 -9.99
N GLN A 49 2.87 -2.97 -11.01
CA GLN A 49 2.77 -4.44 -10.98
C GLN A 49 3.71 -5.07 -9.95
N ALA A 50 4.94 -4.55 -9.83
CA ALA A 50 5.90 -5.01 -8.85
C ALA A 50 5.43 -4.75 -7.42
N THR A 51 4.85 -3.57 -7.16
CA THR A 51 4.24 -3.25 -5.85
C THR A 51 3.13 -4.23 -5.52
N GLY A 52 2.16 -4.44 -6.41
CA GLY A 52 1.07 -5.39 -6.16
C GLY A 52 1.57 -6.82 -5.88
N LEU A 53 2.55 -7.29 -6.65
CA LEU A 53 3.16 -8.60 -6.43
C LEU A 53 3.82 -8.74 -5.05
N LEU A 54 4.50 -7.68 -4.59
CA LEU A 54 5.18 -7.69 -3.29
C LEU A 54 4.18 -7.57 -2.14
N GLU A 55 3.15 -6.74 -2.28
CA GLU A 55 2.07 -6.60 -1.29
C GLU A 55 1.29 -7.90 -1.11
N ASP A 56 0.96 -8.60 -2.20
CA ASP A 56 0.31 -9.91 -2.16
C ASP A 56 1.15 -10.92 -1.35
N ARG A 57 2.45 -11.00 -1.64
CA ARG A 57 3.36 -11.91 -0.94
C ARG A 57 3.52 -11.55 0.53
N LEU A 58 3.65 -10.25 0.84
CA LEU A 58 3.76 -9.77 2.21
C LEU A 58 2.49 -10.10 2.99
N THR A 59 1.32 -9.85 2.40
CA THR A 59 0.01 -10.13 2.99
C THR A 59 -0.14 -11.61 3.29
N GLN A 60 0.15 -12.48 2.31
CA GLN A 60 0.12 -13.93 2.50
C GLN A 60 1.06 -14.40 3.62
N HIS A 61 2.28 -13.85 3.68
CA HIS A 61 3.26 -14.21 4.72
C HIS A 61 2.80 -13.78 6.12
N VAL A 62 2.37 -12.53 6.27
CA VAL A 62 1.97 -11.96 7.56
C VAL A 62 0.70 -12.61 8.07
N LEU A 63 -0.35 -12.69 7.23
CA LEU A 63 -1.63 -13.29 7.63
C LEU A 63 -1.50 -14.79 7.85
N GLY A 64 -0.74 -15.50 7.00
CA GLY A 64 -0.49 -16.93 7.18
C GLY A 64 0.27 -17.24 8.48
N ALA A 65 1.22 -16.40 8.89
CA ALA A 65 1.89 -16.55 10.18
C ALA A 65 0.94 -16.29 11.36
N TRP A 66 0.11 -15.23 11.25
CA TRP A 66 -0.89 -14.87 12.25
C TRP A 66 -1.92 -16.00 12.46
N GLU A 67 -2.51 -16.52 11.39
CA GLU A 67 -3.47 -17.63 11.42
C GLU A 67 -2.86 -18.89 12.06
N ALA A 68 -1.57 -19.11 11.85
CA ALA A 68 -0.83 -20.22 12.44
C ALA A 68 -0.34 -19.96 13.88
N GLY A 69 -0.65 -18.80 14.48
CA GLY A 69 -0.21 -18.42 15.82
C GLY A 69 1.31 -18.24 15.96
N ARG A 70 2.02 -17.89 14.87
CA ARG A 70 3.47 -17.69 14.85
C ARG A 70 3.83 -16.24 14.49
N SER A 71 5.06 -15.84 14.83
CA SER A 71 5.59 -14.54 14.38
C SER A 71 5.96 -14.58 12.90
N ALA A 72 5.66 -13.50 12.17
CA ALA A 72 6.11 -13.26 10.80
C ALA A 72 7.54 -12.69 10.72
N LEU A 73 8.11 -12.28 11.86
CA LEU A 73 9.45 -11.68 11.92
C LEU A 73 10.53 -12.75 11.71
N ARG A 74 11.61 -12.34 11.04
CA ARG A 74 12.80 -13.18 10.93
C ARG A 74 13.45 -13.34 12.30
N GLN A 75 13.93 -14.55 12.58
CA GLN A 75 14.77 -14.80 13.74
C GLN A 75 16.18 -14.29 13.46
N PRO A 76 16.89 -13.75 14.47
CA PRO A 76 18.32 -13.46 14.35
C PRO A 76 19.07 -14.72 13.91
N LEU A 77 20.09 -14.56 13.06
CA LEU A 77 21.06 -15.62 12.83
C LEU A 77 21.91 -15.71 14.10
N GLY A 78 21.76 -16.80 14.84
CA GLY A 78 22.59 -17.11 16.00
C GLY A 78 24.03 -17.43 15.63
#